data_AF-A0A945X1I7-F1
#
_entry.id   AF-A0A945X1I7-F1
#
_cell.length_a   1.000
_cell.length_b   1.000
_cell.length_c   1.000
_cell.angle_alpha   90.00
_cell.angle_beta   90.00
_cell.angle_gamma   90.00
#
_symmetry.space_group_name_H-M   'P 1'
#
loop_
_entity.id
_entity.type
_entity.pdbx_description
1 polymer ?
#
loop_
_entity_poly.entity_id
_entity_poly.type
_entity_poly.pdbx_seq_one_letter_code
_entity_poly.pdbx_strand_id
1 'polypeptide(L)'
;MMKTLTVVHFLAGVLVVLVATTLARPQATLIRPITKALLRYTDEAIEAAARLSGRHLDDASRVALRRTVSTATRRHGDDVLLAMRHGGIELAEAAAKHGDDVWKWSSRVPGVARSLALHADDLVPMTRRLGNNVLRLEAKAPGLPRMLATRYSDDIASSFVRSVRPNDATRTAGFLAKADGPATQRLLMKRYRETDGKILRWLDWKTIMSFGLTAAVITSAHEVSDGVQEGMKTVARTSPETFGRTLTDMVAPVSKPLGWLGRGAVVCLVLALVLGLRLPSRAIREMGRIQAGWRKGKTPEADTPDNSGTVPNRSGLPEEPGPVQDPHLDPSGSGVSNP
;
A
#
# COMPACT_ATOMS: atom_id res chain seq x y z
N MET A 1 -17.15 64.56 -59.19
CA MET A 1 -17.18 63.17 -58.66
C MET A 1 -15.80 62.52 -58.46
N MET A 2 -14.73 62.92 -59.16
CA MET A 2 -13.40 62.29 -58.96
C MET A 2 -12.67 62.65 -57.65
N LYS A 3 -12.91 63.83 -57.06
CA LYS A 3 -12.20 64.27 -55.83
C LYS A 3 -12.68 63.60 -54.54
N THR A 4 -13.94 63.18 -54.48
CA THR A 4 -14.50 62.49 -53.30
C THR A 4 -14.04 61.04 -53.21
N LEU A 5 -13.80 60.37 -54.34
CA LEU A 5 -13.30 59.00 -54.37
C LEU A 5 -11.87 58.90 -53.82
N THR A 6 -11.01 59.88 -54.13
CA THR A 6 -9.61 59.89 -53.70
C THR A 6 -9.48 60.10 -52.19
N VAL A 7 -10.33 60.96 -51.60
CA VAL A 7 -10.32 61.23 -50.15
C VAL A 7 -10.79 60.01 -49.36
N VAL A 8 -11.79 59.27 -49.85
CA VAL A 8 -12.28 58.04 -49.18
C VAL A 8 -11.24 56.92 -49.23
N HIS A 9 -10.51 56.76 -50.33
CA HIS A 9 -9.43 55.77 -50.42
C HIS A 9 -8.23 56.15 -49.55
N PHE A 10 -7.92 57.44 -49.41
CA PHE A 10 -6.86 57.91 -48.53
C PHE A 10 -7.23 57.70 -47.06
N LEU A 11 -8.49 57.98 -46.67
CA LEU A 11 -8.96 57.73 -45.31
C LEU A 11 -8.99 56.24 -44.95
N ALA A 12 -9.40 55.39 -45.90
CA ALA A 12 -9.39 53.94 -45.72
C ALA A 12 -7.95 53.40 -45.60
N GLY A 13 -7.01 53.92 -46.40
CA GLY A 13 -5.59 53.57 -46.29
C GLY A 13 -4.96 53.96 -44.96
N VAL A 14 -5.27 55.17 -44.46
CA VAL A 14 -4.79 55.64 -43.15
C VAL A 14 -5.41 54.83 -42.01
N LEU A 15 -6.68 54.43 -42.11
CA LEU A 15 -7.34 53.58 -41.11
C LEU A 15 -6.73 52.16 -41.07
N VAL A 16 -6.42 51.57 -42.23
CA VAL A 16 -5.75 50.26 -42.31
C VAL A 16 -4.34 50.31 -41.74
N VAL A 17 -3.60 51.40 -41.97
CA VAL A 17 -2.27 51.60 -41.37
C VAL A 17 -2.35 51.85 -39.86
N LEU A 18 -3.39 52.55 -39.37
CA LEU A 18 -3.61 52.74 -37.94
C LEU A 18 -4.00 51.45 -37.21
N VAL A 19 -4.80 50.59 -37.85
CA VAL A 19 -5.18 49.27 -37.31
C VAL A 19 -4.01 48.29 -37.37
N ALA A 20 -3.19 48.32 -38.43
CA ALA A 20 -1.98 47.51 -38.53
C ALA A 20 -0.90 47.92 -37.50
N THR A 21 -0.78 49.22 -37.18
CA THR A 21 0.18 49.71 -36.18
C THR A 21 -0.29 49.54 -34.73
N THR A 22 -1.60 49.39 -34.49
CA THR A 22 -2.15 49.08 -33.16
C THR A 22 -2.21 47.58 -32.86
N LEU A 23 -2.33 46.72 -33.87
CA LEU A 23 -2.30 45.25 -33.73
C LEU A 23 -0.89 44.64 -33.84
N ALA A 24 0.10 45.39 -34.37
CA ALA A 24 1.50 44.94 -34.47
C ALA A 24 2.41 45.56 -33.41
N ARG A 25 1.93 45.77 -32.17
CA ARG A 25 2.83 45.89 -31.03
C ARG A 25 3.23 44.48 -30.58
N PRO A 26 4.48 44.05 -30.78
CA PRO A 26 4.93 42.80 -30.19
C PRO A 26 4.86 42.94 -28.67
N GLN A 27 4.10 42.06 -28.01
CA GLN A 27 4.13 41.85 -26.56
C GLN A 27 5.50 41.27 -26.11
N ALA A 28 6.61 41.86 -26.55
CA ALA A 28 7.96 41.33 -26.39
C ALA A 28 8.66 41.75 -25.09
N THR A 29 8.03 42.57 -24.25
CA THR A 29 8.70 43.11 -23.04
C THR A 29 8.26 42.44 -21.73
N LEU A 30 7.09 41.80 -21.66
CA LEU A 30 6.62 41.14 -20.44
C LEU A 30 6.91 39.62 -20.38
N ILE A 31 7.17 38.98 -21.52
CA ILE A 31 7.46 37.54 -21.62
C ILE A 31 8.93 37.22 -21.28
N ARG A 32 9.84 38.17 -21.50
CA ARG A 32 11.29 37.99 -21.34
C ARG A 32 11.78 37.76 -19.89
N PRO A 33 11.22 38.42 -18.84
CA PRO A 33 11.62 38.12 -17.46
C PRO A 33 11.05 36.79 -16.94
N ILE A 34 9.79 36.48 -17.27
CA ILE A 34 9.12 35.23 -16.84
C ILE A 34 9.82 34.00 -17.43
N THR A 35 10.21 34.07 -18.71
CA THR A 35 10.97 32.99 -19.37
C THR A 35 12.37 32.81 -18.79
N LYS A 36 13.09 33.90 -18.47
CA LYS A 36 14.41 33.80 -17.81
C LYS A 36 14.32 33.19 -16.40
N ALA A 37 13.33 33.59 -15.61
CA ALA A 37 13.11 33.04 -14.28
C ALA A 37 12.80 31.54 -14.34
N LEU A 38 11.88 31.13 -15.21
CA LEU A 38 11.52 29.73 -15.40
C LEU A 38 12.72 28.87 -15.84
N LEU A 39 13.55 29.39 -16.74
CA LEU A 39 14.77 28.71 -17.18
C LEU A 39 15.75 28.49 -16.02
N ARG A 40 15.94 29.49 -15.16
CA ARG A 40 16.78 29.37 -13.97
C ARG A 40 16.24 28.31 -13.00
N TYR A 41 14.94 28.32 -12.70
CA TYR A 41 14.33 27.32 -11.83
C TYR A 41 14.42 25.90 -12.42
N THR A 42 14.32 25.79 -13.75
CA THR A 42 14.49 24.53 -14.47
C THR A 42 15.93 24.01 -14.31
N ASP A 43 16.93 24.88 -14.44
CA ASP A 43 18.34 24.50 -14.27
C ASP A 43 18.65 24.04 -12.85
N GLU A 44 18.14 24.77 -11.85
CA GLU A 44 18.28 24.40 -10.45
C GLU A 44 17.62 23.04 -10.17
N ALA A 45 16.45 22.77 -10.76
CA ALA A 45 15.78 21.49 -10.63
C ALA A 45 16.55 20.35 -11.30
N ILE A 46 17.12 20.59 -12.48
CA ILE A 46 17.97 19.62 -13.20
C ILE A 46 19.25 19.34 -12.42
N GLU A 47 19.88 20.36 -11.85
CA GLU A 47 21.08 20.19 -11.04
C GLU A 47 20.80 19.39 -9.77
N ALA A 48 19.72 19.72 -9.05
CA ALA A 48 19.29 18.95 -7.89
C ALA A 48 18.97 17.48 -8.24
N ALA A 49 18.30 17.26 -9.39
CA ALA A 49 18.01 15.92 -9.88
C ALA A 49 19.27 15.14 -10.25
N ALA A 50 20.25 15.78 -10.90
CA ALA A 50 21.53 15.18 -11.24
C ALA A 50 22.33 14.78 -9.99
N ARG A 51 22.33 15.63 -8.96
CA ARG A 51 22.93 15.32 -7.66
C ARG A 51 22.24 14.13 -6.99
N LEU A 52 20.90 14.09 -6.99
CA LEU A 52 20.14 12.96 -6.42
C LEU A 52 20.42 11.65 -7.14
N SER A 53 20.56 11.69 -8.47
CA SER A 53 20.91 10.53 -9.29
C SER A 53 22.39 10.14 -9.21
N GLY A 54 23.24 10.97 -8.62
CA GLY A 54 24.70 10.77 -8.62
C GLY A 54 25.32 10.79 -10.02
N ARG A 55 24.68 11.47 -10.99
CA ARG A 55 25.09 11.49 -12.40
C ARG A 55 25.54 12.88 -12.82
N HIS A 56 26.57 12.92 -13.65
CA HIS A 56 26.95 14.14 -14.36
C HIS A 56 26.24 14.18 -15.71
N LEU A 57 25.71 15.36 -16.08
CA LEU A 57 25.10 15.61 -17.38
C LEU A 57 26.06 16.43 -18.23
N ASP A 58 26.39 15.91 -19.40
CA ASP A 58 27.06 16.69 -20.44
C ASP A 58 26.14 17.80 -20.99
N ASP A 59 26.71 18.75 -21.74
CA ASP A 59 25.99 19.92 -22.22
C ASP A 59 24.81 19.53 -23.13
N ALA A 60 24.97 18.50 -23.97
CA ALA A 60 23.92 18.03 -24.85
C ALA A 60 22.75 17.43 -24.06
N SER A 61 23.01 16.54 -23.09
CA SER A 61 21.96 15.96 -22.25
C SER A 61 21.28 17.01 -21.37
N ARG A 62 22.03 17.99 -20.87
CA ARG A 62 21.47 19.11 -20.10
C ARG A 62 20.50 19.94 -20.94
N VAL A 63 20.86 20.26 -22.19
CA VAL A 63 19.97 21.00 -23.10
C VAL A 63 18.73 20.18 -23.45
N ALA A 64 18.88 18.88 -23.73
CA ALA A 64 17.75 17.99 -24.01
C ALA A 64 16.80 17.90 -22.81
N LEU A 65 17.34 17.65 -21.61
CA LEU A 65 16.56 17.56 -20.38
C LEU A 65 15.86 18.88 -20.05
N ARG A 66 16.53 20.02 -20.24
CA ARG A 66 15.92 21.35 -20.08
C ARG A 66 14.70 21.52 -21.00
N ARG A 67 14.79 21.10 -22.26
CA ARG A 67 13.65 21.15 -23.20
C ARG A 67 12.50 20.25 -22.73
N THR A 68 12.79 19.02 -22.31
CA THR A 68 11.79 18.07 -21.79
C THR A 68 11.09 18.63 -20.55
N VAL A 69 11.85 19.07 -19.55
CA VAL A 69 11.30 19.60 -18.28
C VAL A 69 10.53 20.90 -18.54
N SER A 70 11.03 21.79 -19.40
CA SER A 70 10.30 23.03 -19.78
C SER A 70 8.97 22.71 -20.47
N THR A 71 8.94 21.70 -21.33
CA THR A 71 7.72 21.27 -22.02
C THR A 71 6.72 20.65 -21.05
N ALA A 72 7.19 19.79 -20.15
CA ALA A 72 6.35 19.20 -19.11
C ALA A 72 5.81 20.27 -18.14
N THR A 73 6.63 21.24 -17.75
CA THR A 73 6.24 22.36 -16.88
C THR A 73 5.14 23.22 -17.52
N ARG A 74 5.25 23.51 -18.83
CA ARG A 74 4.18 24.23 -19.56
C ARG A 74 2.87 23.46 -19.62
N ARG A 75 2.91 22.13 -19.62
CA ARG A 75 1.72 21.28 -19.73
C ARG A 75 1.07 20.97 -18.38
N HIS A 76 1.87 20.76 -17.35
CA HIS A 76 1.40 20.23 -16.05
C HIS A 76 1.66 21.17 -14.87
N GLY A 77 2.25 22.35 -15.10
CA GLY A 77 2.55 23.35 -14.09
C GLY A 77 3.95 23.21 -13.48
N ASP A 78 4.33 24.20 -12.67
CA ASP A 78 5.66 24.33 -12.06
C ASP A 78 5.98 23.24 -11.03
N ASP A 79 4.96 22.51 -10.55
CA ASP A 79 5.12 21.34 -9.68
C ASP A 79 5.94 20.21 -10.34
N VAL A 80 6.05 20.21 -11.67
CA VAL A 80 7.00 19.34 -12.40
C VAL A 80 8.44 19.57 -11.94
N LEU A 81 8.82 20.81 -11.63
CA LEU A 81 10.17 21.12 -11.16
C LEU A 81 10.42 20.52 -9.76
N LEU A 82 9.42 20.54 -8.89
CA LEU A 82 9.49 19.90 -7.58
C LEU A 82 9.55 18.37 -7.73
N ALA A 83 8.72 17.80 -8.60
CA ALA A 83 8.75 16.37 -8.91
C ALA A 83 10.13 15.96 -9.45
N MET A 84 10.73 16.74 -10.34
CA MET A 84 12.07 16.49 -10.88
C MET A 84 13.14 16.46 -9.77
N ARG A 85 13.09 17.41 -8.82
CA ARG A 85 14.01 17.46 -7.68
C ARG A 85 13.92 16.21 -6.80
N HIS A 86 12.73 15.65 -6.62
CA HIS A 86 12.53 14.44 -5.80
C HIS A 86 12.69 13.13 -6.56
N GLY A 87 12.43 13.14 -7.86
CA GLY A 87 12.49 11.96 -8.71
C GLY A 87 13.90 11.65 -9.20
N GLY A 88 14.71 12.69 -9.46
CA GLY A 88 16.01 12.55 -10.10
C GLY A 88 15.89 12.55 -11.63
N ILE A 89 17.01 12.36 -12.32
CA ILE A 89 17.04 12.21 -13.79
C ILE A 89 16.20 11.00 -14.22
N GLU A 90 16.12 9.97 -13.38
CA GLU A 90 15.34 8.76 -13.63
C GLU A 90 13.84 9.06 -13.83
N LEU A 91 13.31 10.15 -13.28
CA LEU A 91 11.92 10.54 -13.51
C LEU A 91 11.68 10.95 -14.96
N ALA A 92 12.64 11.66 -15.57
CA ALA A 92 12.56 12.03 -16.97
C ALA A 92 12.71 10.81 -17.89
N GLU A 93 13.56 9.85 -17.52
CA GLU A 93 13.70 8.57 -18.22
C GLU A 93 12.41 7.75 -18.14
N ALA A 94 11.81 7.65 -16.95
CA ALA A 94 10.52 7.02 -16.75
C ALA A 94 9.42 7.69 -17.59
N ALA A 95 9.38 9.02 -17.65
CA ALA A 95 8.43 9.75 -18.49
C ALA A 95 8.68 9.55 -19.98
N ALA A 96 9.93 9.43 -20.41
CA ALA A 96 10.28 9.12 -21.80
C ALA A 96 9.79 7.71 -22.19
N LYS A 97 9.88 6.74 -21.28
CA LYS A 97 9.45 5.35 -21.51
C LYS A 97 7.93 5.16 -21.41
N HIS A 98 7.28 5.77 -20.42
CA HIS A 98 5.88 5.50 -20.09
C HIS A 98 4.89 6.60 -20.49
N GLY A 99 5.42 7.72 -21.00
CA GLY A 99 4.66 8.86 -21.48
C GLY A 99 4.38 9.92 -20.42
N ASP A 100 3.57 10.89 -20.83
CA ASP A 100 3.32 12.15 -20.11
C ASP A 100 2.57 11.95 -18.77
N ASP A 101 1.98 10.77 -18.56
CA ASP A 101 1.32 10.38 -17.31
C ASP A 101 2.29 10.48 -16.12
N VAL A 102 3.57 10.15 -16.30
CA VAL A 102 4.58 10.21 -15.24
C VAL A 102 4.75 11.65 -14.74
N TRP A 103 4.80 12.63 -15.65
CA TRP A 103 4.86 14.05 -15.29
C TRP A 103 3.58 14.51 -14.60
N LYS A 104 2.44 14.21 -15.20
CA LYS A 104 1.11 14.57 -14.67
C LYS A 104 0.88 14.03 -13.26
N TRP A 105 1.33 12.81 -12.98
CA TRP A 105 1.11 12.16 -11.69
C TRP A 105 2.11 12.60 -10.63
N SER A 106 3.39 12.71 -10.99
CA SER A 106 4.43 13.15 -10.07
C SER A 106 4.25 14.63 -9.68
N SER A 107 3.71 15.48 -10.55
CA SER A 107 3.39 16.87 -10.19
C SER A 107 2.22 16.96 -9.20
N ARG A 108 1.20 16.11 -9.36
CA ARG A 108 0.02 16.09 -8.46
C ARG A 108 0.28 15.43 -7.11
N VAL A 109 1.22 14.47 -7.06
CA VAL A 109 1.60 13.76 -5.84
C VAL A 109 3.13 13.76 -5.73
N PRO A 110 3.76 14.88 -5.33
CA PRO A 110 5.22 15.00 -5.33
C PRO A 110 5.94 13.91 -4.54
N GLY A 111 5.33 13.40 -3.45
CA GLY A 111 5.87 12.30 -2.65
C GLY A 111 6.03 10.97 -3.41
N VAL A 112 5.40 10.80 -4.57
CA VAL A 112 5.54 9.58 -5.39
C VAL A 112 6.64 9.69 -6.46
N ALA A 113 7.24 10.88 -6.64
CA ALA A 113 8.18 11.14 -7.73
C ALA A 113 9.35 10.15 -7.75
N ARG A 114 9.96 9.85 -6.60
CA ARG A 114 11.07 8.89 -6.53
C ARG A 114 10.62 7.46 -6.83
N SER A 115 9.47 7.05 -6.31
CA SER A 115 8.94 5.71 -6.61
C SER A 115 8.58 5.55 -8.09
N LEU A 116 7.96 6.55 -8.71
CA LEU A 116 7.71 6.54 -10.15
C LEU A 116 9.02 6.51 -10.95
N ALA A 117 10.02 7.29 -10.55
CA ALA A 117 11.31 7.30 -11.23
C ALA A 117 11.99 5.92 -11.24
N LEU A 118 11.94 5.20 -10.11
CA LEU A 118 12.62 3.91 -9.96
C LEU A 118 11.80 2.70 -10.38
N HIS A 119 10.47 2.82 -10.39
CA HIS A 119 9.56 1.67 -10.47
C HIS A 119 8.34 1.94 -11.37
N ALA A 120 8.51 2.80 -12.37
CA ALA A 120 7.45 3.12 -13.33
C ALA A 120 6.89 1.88 -14.05
N ASP A 121 7.74 0.88 -14.33
CA ASP A 121 7.32 -0.37 -14.99
C ASP A 121 6.18 -1.08 -14.25
N ASP A 122 6.19 -1.04 -12.91
CA ASP A 122 5.13 -1.62 -12.08
C ASP A 122 4.00 -0.61 -11.79
N LEU A 123 4.38 0.62 -11.46
CA LEU A 123 3.45 1.62 -10.93
C LEU A 123 2.57 2.23 -12.01
N VAL A 124 3.07 2.42 -13.23
CA VAL A 124 2.30 3.03 -14.31
C VAL A 124 1.14 2.14 -14.74
N PRO A 125 1.32 0.85 -15.08
CA PRO A 125 0.21 -0.03 -15.43
C PRO A 125 -0.80 -0.17 -14.28
N MET A 126 -0.30 -0.29 -13.04
CA MET A 126 -1.16 -0.41 -11.87
C MET A 126 -2.01 0.85 -11.65
N THR A 127 -1.41 2.03 -11.81
CA THR A 127 -2.13 3.32 -11.70
C THR A 127 -3.16 3.49 -12.82
N ARG A 128 -2.88 3.05 -14.05
CA ARG A 128 -3.87 3.06 -15.13
C ARG A 128 -5.06 2.15 -14.84
N ARG A 129 -4.82 0.97 -14.23
CA ARG A 129 -5.87 -0.01 -13.90
C ARG A 129 -6.69 0.37 -12.66
N LEU A 130 -6.05 0.86 -11.61
CA LEU A 130 -6.66 1.06 -10.28
C LEU A 130 -6.87 2.53 -9.91
N GLY A 131 -6.35 3.46 -10.72
CA GLY A 131 -6.45 4.89 -10.52
C GLY A 131 -5.41 5.47 -9.57
N ASN A 132 -5.53 6.78 -9.31
CA ASN A 132 -4.54 7.57 -8.57
C ASN A 132 -4.39 7.16 -7.09
N ASN A 133 -5.26 6.32 -6.54
CA ASN A 133 -5.11 5.81 -5.18
C ASN A 133 -3.84 4.98 -5.01
N VAL A 134 -3.39 4.30 -6.08
CA VAL A 134 -2.09 3.61 -6.10
C VAL A 134 -0.98 4.56 -5.71
N LEU A 135 -0.96 5.75 -6.33
CA LEU A 135 0.07 6.76 -6.10
C LEU A 135 -0.03 7.40 -4.71
N ARG A 136 -1.26 7.61 -4.22
CA ARG A 136 -1.49 8.13 -2.86
C ARG A 136 -0.99 7.14 -1.80
N LEU A 137 -1.19 5.84 -2.04
CA LEU A 137 -0.67 4.79 -1.17
C LEU A 137 0.85 4.70 -1.26
N GLU A 138 1.41 4.68 -2.47
CA GLU A 138 2.86 4.64 -2.69
C GLU A 138 3.56 5.84 -2.05
N ALA A 139 3.00 7.05 -2.16
CA ALA A 139 3.56 8.25 -1.53
C ALA A 139 3.57 8.20 0.01
N LYS A 140 2.62 7.48 0.62
CA LYS A 140 2.51 7.37 2.08
C LYS A 140 3.28 6.16 2.63
N ALA A 141 3.32 5.08 1.88
CA ALA A 141 4.00 3.83 2.20
C ALA A 141 4.66 3.28 0.91
N PRO A 142 5.89 3.72 0.59
CA PRO A 142 6.59 3.30 -0.61
C PRO A 142 6.74 1.78 -0.70
N GLY A 143 6.47 1.22 -1.88
CA GLY A 143 6.50 -0.22 -2.14
C GLY A 143 5.24 -0.98 -1.72
N LEU A 144 4.30 -0.37 -0.98
CA LEU A 144 3.11 -1.07 -0.48
C LEU A 144 2.20 -1.60 -1.62
N PRO A 145 1.80 -0.81 -2.63
CA PRO A 145 1.05 -1.31 -3.78
C PRO A 145 1.69 -2.51 -4.48
N ARG A 146 3.01 -2.49 -4.68
CA ARG A 146 3.74 -3.60 -5.31
C ARG A 146 3.75 -4.84 -4.42
N MET A 147 4.04 -4.68 -3.13
CA MET A 147 3.94 -5.76 -2.15
C MET A 147 2.54 -6.37 -2.14
N LEU A 148 1.47 -5.55 -2.23
CA LEU A 148 0.10 -6.05 -2.28
C LEU A 148 -0.16 -6.89 -3.54
N ALA A 149 0.28 -6.41 -4.70
CA ALA A 149 0.13 -7.11 -5.98
C ALA A 149 0.92 -8.43 -6.04
N THR A 150 2.09 -8.51 -5.39
CA THR A 150 2.89 -9.73 -5.34
C THR A 150 2.36 -10.74 -4.33
N ARG A 151 1.85 -10.28 -3.18
CA ARG A 151 1.55 -11.16 -2.03
C ARG A 151 0.11 -11.65 -1.96
N TYR A 152 -0.83 -10.91 -2.52
CA TYR A 152 -2.25 -11.21 -2.42
C TYR A 152 -2.90 -11.37 -3.79
N SER A 153 -4.09 -11.98 -3.82
CA SER A 153 -4.87 -12.05 -5.04
C SER A 153 -5.25 -10.66 -5.55
N ASP A 154 -5.46 -10.52 -6.86
CA ASP A 154 -5.81 -9.24 -7.48
C ASP A 154 -7.09 -8.63 -6.87
N ASP A 155 -8.04 -9.45 -6.44
CA ASP A 155 -9.24 -9.00 -5.73
C ASP A 155 -8.93 -8.29 -4.41
N ILE A 156 -8.02 -8.85 -3.59
CA ILE A 156 -7.63 -8.28 -2.31
C ILE A 156 -6.81 -7.01 -2.53
N ALA A 157 -5.82 -7.07 -3.43
CA ALA A 157 -4.98 -5.93 -3.75
C ALA A 157 -5.83 -4.77 -4.31
N SER A 158 -6.72 -5.04 -5.26
CA SER A 158 -7.62 -4.05 -5.85
C SER A 158 -8.62 -3.50 -4.82
N SER A 159 -9.20 -4.35 -3.97
CA SER A 159 -10.09 -3.90 -2.89
C SER A 159 -9.34 -3.00 -1.92
N PHE A 160 -8.12 -3.35 -1.53
CA PHE A 160 -7.30 -2.55 -0.65
C PHE A 160 -7.03 -1.17 -1.25
N VAL A 161 -6.53 -1.12 -2.48
CA VAL A 161 -6.18 0.14 -3.17
C VAL A 161 -7.41 1.05 -3.34
N ARG A 162 -8.58 0.48 -3.56
CA ARG A 162 -9.82 1.26 -3.77
C ARG A 162 -10.45 1.76 -2.47
N SER A 163 -10.32 1.01 -1.38
CA SER A 163 -11.07 1.30 -0.14
C SER A 163 -10.22 1.87 0.99
N VAL A 164 -8.94 1.51 1.08
CA VAL A 164 -8.11 1.85 2.25
C VAL A 164 -7.56 3.27 2.12
N ARG A 165 -7.76 4.06 3.18
CA ARG A 165 -7.21 5.42 3.27
C ARG A 165 -5.69 5.36 3.41
N PRO A 166 -4.93 6.30 2.81
CA PRO A 166 -3.47 6.29 2.90
C PRO A 166 -2.92 6.25 4.33
N ASN A 167 -3.55 6.95 5.27
CA ASN A 167 -3.12 6.97 6.67
C ASN A 167 -3.34 5.64 7.41
N ASP A 168 -4.29 4.83 6.95
CA ASP A 168 -4.59 3.52 7.54
C ASP A 168 -3.79 2.39 6.86
N ALA A 169 -3.20 2.68 5.70
CA ALA A 169 -2.65 1.68 4.79
C ALA A 169 -1.66 0.72 5.47
N THR A 170 -0.64 1.25 6.14
CA THR A 170 0.37 0.41 6.81
C THR A 170 -0.25 -0.48 7.90
N ARG A 171 -1.18 0.06 8.69
CA ARG A 171 -1.86 -0.69 9.75
C ARG A 171 -2.75 -1.79 9.18
N THR A 172 -3.56 -1.46 8.16
CA THR A 172 -4.42 -2.43 7.48
C THR A 172 -3.61 -3.52 6.79
N ALA A 173 -2.48 -3.17 6.16
CA ALA A 173 -1.58 -4.14 5.54
C ALA A 173 -0.96 -5.09 6.57
N GLY A 174 -0.59 -4.57 7.74
CA GLY A 174 -0.13 -5.40 8.86
C GLY A 174 -1.18 -6.40 9.34
N PHE A 175 -2.45 -5.96 9.45
CA PHE A 175 -3.55 -6.86 9.79
C PHE A 175 -3.84 -7.90 8.71
N LEU A 176 -3.80 -7.51 7.42
CA LEU A 176 -3.91 -8.45 6.31
C LEU A 176 -2.83 -9.54 6.34
N ALA A 177 -1.59 -9.17 6.67
CA ALA A 177 -0.47 -10.10 6.75
C ALA A 177 -0.60 -11.11 7.90
N LYS A 178 -1.44 -10.81 8.90
CA LYS A 178 -1.70 -11.69 10.05
C LYS A 178 -3.01 -12.47 9.95
N ALA A 179 -3.81 -12.24 8.91
CA ALA A 179 -5.02 -13.02 8.67
C ALA A 179 -4.69 -14.50 8.47
N ASP A 180 -5.48 -15.37 9.11
CA ASP A 180 -5.33 -16.84 9.05
C ASP A 180 -5.43 -17.42 7.62
N GLY A 181 -6.06 -16.69 6.68
CA GLY A 181 -6.14 -17.06 5.28
C GLY A 181 -6.95 -16.09 4.42
N PRO A 182 -7.16 -16.41 3.13
CA PRO A 182 -7.83 -15.52 2.17
C PRO A 182 -9.26 -15.13 2.56
N ALA A 183 -10.01 -16.03 3.23
CA ALA A 183 -11.37 -15.73 3.68
C ALA A 183 -11.39 -14.61 4.72
N THR A 184 -10.46 -14.64 5.68
CA THR A 184 -10.32 -13.62 6.73
C THR A 184 -9.77 -12.31 6.18
N GLN A 185 -8.90 -12.37 5.17
CA GLN A 185 -8.47 -11.17 4.43
C GLN A 185 -9.66 -10.46 3.76
N ARG A 186 -10.52 -11.23 3.05
CA ARG A 186 -11.75 -10.68 2.43
C ARG A 186 -12.69 -10.12 3.49
N LEU A 187 -12.86 -10.82 4.62
CA LEU A 187 -13.70 -10.36 5.72
C LEU A 187 -13.18 -9.04 6.31
N LEU A 188 -11.87 -8.91 6.53
CA LEU A 188 -11.26 -7.66 7.00
C LEU A 188 -11.54 -6.52 6.02
N MET A 189 -11.35 -6.73 4.71
CA MET A 189 -11.61 -5.70 3.70
C MET A 189 -13.09 -5.32 3.62
N LYS A 190 -13.99 -6.29 3.74
CA LYS A 190 -15.44 -6.06 3.81
C LYS A 190 -15.79 -5.18 5.00
N ARG A 191 -15.37 -5.56 6.22
CA ARG A 191 -15.72 -4.82 7.44
C ARG A 191 -15.02 -3.46 7.53
N TYR A 192 -13.80 -3.34 7.01
CA TYR A 192 -13.13 -2.04 6.87
C TYR A 192 -13.97 -1.07 6.02
N ARG A 193 -14.53 -1.55 4.90
CA ARG A 193 -15.36 -0.74 4.02
C ARG A 193 -16.70 -0.35 4.68
N GLU A 194 -17.36 -1.30 5.32
CA GLU A 194 -18.65 -1.07 6.02
C GLU A 194 -18.52 -0.04 7.15
N THR A 195 -17.39 -0.06 7.86
CA THR A 195 -17.14 0.81 9.01
C THR A 195 -16.39 2.10 8.66
N ASP A 196 -16.07 2.31 7.38
CA ASP A 196 -15.22 3.42 6.90
C ASP A 196 -13.90 3.52 7.69
N GLY A 197 -13.29 2.36 7.96
CA GLY A 197 -12.04 2.20 8.69
C GLY A 197 -12.12 2.26 10.22
N LYS A 198 -13.29 2.55 10.82
CA LYS A 198 -13.44 2.61 12.28
C LYS A 198 -13.12 1.28 12.97
N ILE A 199 -13.33 0.14 12.30
CA ILE A 199 -12.98 -1.19 12.83
C ILE A 199 -11.52 -1.28 13.28
N LEU A 200 -10.60 -0.55 12.64
CA LEU A 200 -9.19 -0.59 13.00
C LEU A 200 -8.93 -0.16 14.45
N ARG A 201 -9.78 0.70 15.02
CA ARG A 201 -9.64 1.16 16.41
C ARG A 201 -9.90 0.04 17.43
N TRP A 202 -10.70 -0.94 17.02
CA TRP A 202 -11.12 -2.08 17.86
C TRP A 202 -10.26 -3.32 17.64
N LEU A 203 -9.38 -3.30 16.65
CA LEU A 203 -8.37 -4.31 16.42
C LEU A 203 -7.11 -3.98 17.24
N ASP A 204 -6.90 -4.73 18.33
CA ASP A 204 -5.69 -4.61 19.14
C ASP A 204 -4.47 -5.13 18.39
N TRP A 205 -3.58 -4.20 18.05
CA TRP A 205 -2.34 -4.48 17.34
C TRP A 205 -1.49 -5.53 18.06
N LYS A 206 -1.33 -5.41 19.38
CA LYS A 206 -0.41 -6.29 20.13
C LYS A 206 -0.90 -7.74 20.12
N THR A 207 -2.18 -7.94 20.37
CA THR A 207 -2.81 -9.26 20.33
C THR A 207 -2.74 -9.88 18.93
N ILE A 208 -3.09 -9.12 17.89
CA ILE A 208 -3.13 -9.65 16.52
C ILE A 208 -1.74 -9.98 15.99
N MET A 209 -0.72 -9.17 16.31
CA MET A 209 0.64 -9.50 15.89
C MET A 209 1.17 -10.78 16.55
N SER A 210 0.71 -11.08 17.77
CA SER A 210 1.14 -12.23 18.58
C SER A 210 0.39 -13.52 18.22
N PHE A 211 -0.93 -13.45 18.01
CA PHE A 211 -1.79 -14.63 17.86
C PHE A 211 -2.41 -14.78 16.46
N GLY A 212 -2.21 -13.79 15.58
CA GLY A 212 -2.86 -13.74 14.28
C GLY A 212 -4.22 -13.05 14.32
N LEU A 213 -4.78 -12.84 13.14
CA LEU A 213 -6.10 -12.28 12.92
C LEU A 213 -7.04 -13.39 12.44
N THR A 214 -8.13 -13.60 13.17
CA THR A 214 -9.15 -14.60 12.84
C THR A 214 -10.49 -13.94 12.53
N ALA A 215 -11.39 -14.67 11.86
CA ALA A 215 -12.73 -14.18 11.55
C ALA A 215 -13.54 -13.78 12.80
N ALA A 216 -13.35 -14.47 13.92
CA ALA A 216 -14.02 -14.15 15.18
C ALA A 216 -13.60 -12.77 15.71
N VAL A 217 -12.30 -12.47 15.69
CA VAL A 217 -11.76 -11.17 16.14
C VAL A 217 -12.28 -10.02 15.27
N ILE A 218 -12.33 -10.23 13.94
CA ILE A 218 -12.87 -9.21 13.02
C ILE A 218 -14.37 -8.99 13.29
N THR A 219 -15.13 -10.06 13.49
CA THR A 219 -16.58 -9.97 13.72
C THR A 219 -16.88 -9.27 15.03
N SER A 220 -16.19 -9.62 16.13
CA SER A 220 -16.34 -8.92 17.40
C SER A 220 -15.96 -7.45 17.28
N ALA A 221 -14.84 -7.13 16.62
CA ALA A 221 -14.41 -5.74 16.44
C ALA A 221 -15.41 -4.93 15.60
N HIS A 222 -16.03 -5.57 14.61
CA HIS A 222 -17.05 -4.96 13.76
C HIS A 222 -18.32 -4.61 14.56
N GLU A 223 -18.84 -5.54 15.36
CA GLU A 223 -20.04 -5.32 16.19
C GLU A 223 -19.88 -4.16 17.18
N VAL A 224 -18.68 -4.01 17.75
CA VAL A 224 -18.38 -2.85 18.60
C VAL A 224 -18.27 -1.57 17.75
N SER A 225 -17.61 -1.65 16.60
CA SER A 225 -17.39 -0.49 15.73
C SER A 225 -18.67 0.07 15.08
N ASP A 226 -19.65 -0.78 14.81
CA ASP A 226 -20.96 -0.41 14.26
C ASP A 226 -21.92 0.13 15.33
N GLY A 227 -21.51 0.15 16.60
CA GLY A 227 -22.36 0.61 17.70
C GLY A 227 -23.47 -0.37 18.07
N VAL A 228 -23.50 -1.58 17.48
CA VAL A 228 -24.48 -2.62 17.82
C VAL A 228 -24.37 -3.00 19.29
N GLN A 229 -23.16 -3.10 19.83
CA GLN A 229 -22.96 -3.40 21.25
C GLN A 229 -23.48 -2.26 22.17
N GLU A 230 -23.32 -1.00 21.77
CA GLU A 230 -23.84 0.15 22.53
C GLU A 230 -25.36 0.24 22.41
N GLY A 231 -25.92 0.03 21.22
CA GLY A 231 -27.36 -0.09 20.98
C GLY A 231 -27.98 -1.22 21.80
N MET A 232 -27.33 -2.38 21.86
CA MET A 232 -27.73 -3.53 22.67
C MET A 232 -27.64 -3.24 24.17
N LYS A 233 -26.58 -2.57 24.66
CA LYS A 233 -26.49 -2.14 26.06
C LYS A 233 -27.56 -1.12 26.43
N THR A 234 -27.90 -0.24 25.49
CA THR A 234 -28.95 0.75 25.68
C THR A 234 -30.31 0.04 25.73
N VAL A 235 -30.66 -0.78 24.74
CA VAL A 235 -31.91 -1.56 24.72
C VAL A 235 -32.02 -2.51 25.91
N ALA A 236 -30.94 -3.14 26.38
CA ALA A 236 -30.95 -3.95 27.59
C ALA A 236 -31.28 -3.12 28.85
N ARG A 237 -30.84 -1.86 28.91
CA ARG A 237 -31.13 -0.94 30.02
C ARG A 237 -32.53 -0.33 29.93
N THR A 238 -33.00 0.01 28.74
CA THR A 238 -34.30 0.67 28.56
C THR A 238 -35.47 -0.30 28.40
N SER A 239 -35.23 -1.52 27.91
CA SER A 239 -36.28 -2.49 27.56
C SER A 239 -35.77 -3.95 27.59
N PRO A 240 -35.59 -4.55 28.78
CA PRO A 240 -34.98 -5.87 28.94
C PRO A 240 -35.76 -7.00 28.26
N GLU A 241 -37.08 -6.88 28.14
CA GLU A 241 -37.93 -7.86 27.45
C GLU A 241 -37.73 -7.86 25.93
N THR A 242 -37.50 -6.67 25.35
CA THR A 242 -37.22 -6.51 23.92
C THR A 242 -35.82 -7.01 23.60
N PHE A 243 -34.85 -6.78 24.49
CA PHE A 243 -33.49 -7.31 24.38
C PHE A 243 -33.48 -8.83 24.26
N GLY A 244 -34.24 -9.54 25.10
CA GLY A 244 -34.35 -11.01 25.03
C GLY A 244 -34.86 -11.51 23.68
N ARG A 245 -35.84 -10.83 23.07
CA ARG A 245 -36.35 -11.18 21.74
C ARG A 245 -35.34 -10.86 20.63
N THR A 246 -34.76 -9.66 20.61
CA THR A 246 -33.78 -9.27 19.58
C THR A 246 -32.52 -10.14 19.60
N LEU A 247 -32.07 -10.53 20.79
CA LEU A 247 -30.92 -11.42 20.96
C LEU A 247 -31.25 -12.85 20.52
N THR A 248 -32.47 -13.31 20.79
CA THR A 248 -32.96 -14.61 20.28
C THR A 248 -33.08 -14.61 18.75
N ASP A 249 -33.55 -13.52 18.15
CA ASP A 249 -33.70 -13.39 16.69
C ASP A 249 -32.35 -13.24 15.96
N MET A 250 -31.38 -12.52 16.54
CA MET A 250 -30.01 -12.44 16.01
C MET A 250 -29.25 -13.76 16.11
N VAL A 251 -29.48 -14.53 17.19
CA VAL A 251 -28.83 -15.83 17.42
C VAL A 251 -29.59 -16.99 16.76
N ALA A 252 -30.85 -16.79 16.36
CA ALA A 252 -31.67 -17.80 15.67
C ALA A 252 -31.04 -18.36 14.38
N PRO A 253 -30.47 -17.57 13.46
CA PRO A 253 -29.82 -18.12 12.26
C PRO A 253 -28.53 -18.90 12.58
N VAL A 254 -27.83 -18.57 13.67
CA VAL A 254 -26.56 -19.21 14.08
C VAL A 254 -26.79 -20.46 14.94
N SER A 255 -27.90 -20.51 15.68
CA SER A 255 -28.22 -21.62 16.60
C SER A 255 -29.10 -22.72 15.98
N LYS A 256 -29.67 -22.51 14.80
CA LYS A 256 -30.48 -23.52 14.07
C LYS A 256 -29.77 -24.88 13.87
N PRO A 257 -28.46 -24.96 13.56
CA PRO A 257 -27.79 -26.25 13.43
C PRO A 257 -27.33 -26.89 14.75
N LEU A 258 -27.45 -26.20 15.91
CA LEU A 258 -26.77 -26.62 17.16
C LEU A 258 -27.69 -27.18 18.27
N GLY A 259 -28.99 -27.35 17.99
CA GLY A 259 -29.93 -27.93 18.96
C GLY A 259 -30.15 -27.09 20.23
N TRP A 260 -31.05 -27.56 21.09
CA TRP A 260 -31.50 -26.83 22.29
C TRP A 260 -30.39 -26.61 23.34
N LEU A 261 -29.45 -27.55 23.44
CA LEU A 261 -28.26 -27.43 24.30
C LEU A 261 -27.24 -26.37 23.80
N GLY A 262 -27.15 -26.15 22.49
CA GLY A 262 -26.29 -25.10 21.92
C GLY A 262 -26.83 -23.68 22.13
N ARG A 263 -28.16 -23.52 22.21
CA ARG A 263 -28.80 -22.21 22.43
C ARG A 263 -28.45 -21.61 23.77
N GLY A 264 -28.47 -22.41 24.84
CA GLY A 264 -28.09 -21.95 26.18
C GLY A 264 -26.63 -21.51 26.25
N ALA A 265 -25.72 -22.31 25.68
CA ALA A 265 -24.29 -21.99 25.67
C ALA A 265 -23.96 -20.75 24.84
N VAL A 266 -24.59 -20.58 23.67
CA VAL A 266 -24.38 -19.39 22.82
C VAL A 266 -24.98 -18.15 23.47
N VAL A 267 -26.17 -18.25 24.08
CA VAL A 267 -26.76 -17.12 24.82
C VAL A 267 -25.89 -16.75 26.01
N CYS A 268 -25.39 -17.70 26.80
CA CYS A 268 -24.49 -17.42 27.92
C CYS A 268 -23.15 -16.81 27.46
N LEU A 269 -22.60 -17.27 26.33
CA LEU A 269 -21.34 -16.75 25.79
C LEU A 269 -21.52 -15.34 25.24
N VAL A 270 -22.62 -15.07 24.53
CA VAL A 270 -22.98 -13.72 24.08
C VAL A 270 -23.29 -12.81 25.28
N LEU A 271 -23.99 -13.30 26.30
CA LEU A 271 -24.27 -12.54 27.52
C LEU A 271 -22.99 -12.19 28.29
N ALA A 272 -22.06 -13.14 28.41
CA ALA A 272 -20.76 -12.94 29.05
C ALA A 272 -19.92 -11.89 28.29
N LEU A 273 -19.98 -11.92 26.95
CA LEU A 273 -19.26 -10.99 26.07
C LEU A 273 -19.91 -9.59 26.08
N VAL A 274 -21.25 -9.51 26.15
CA VAL A 274 -22.02 -8.26 26.25
C VAL A 274 -21.86 -7.60 27.62
N LEU A 275 -21.85 -8.38 28.71
CA LEU A 275 -21.67 -7.90 30.08
C LEU A 275 -20.22 -7.56 30.44
N GLY A 276 -19.27 -7.79 29.51
CA GLY A 276 -17.85 -7.48 29.75
C GLY A 276 -17.25 -8.31 30.89
N LEU A 277 -17.85 -9.46 31.20
CA LEU A 277 -17.26 -10.42 32.13
C LEU A 277 -15.96 -10.90 31.50
N ARG A 278 -14.83 -10.38 32.01
CA ARG A 278 -13.51 -10.95 31.73
C ARG A 278 -13.60 -12.42 32.09
N LEU A 279 -13.65 -13.29 31.08
CA LEU A 279 -13.54 -14.73 31.27
C LEU A 279 -12.32 -14.97 32.16
N PRO A 280 -12.50 -15.59 33.34
CA PRO A 280 -11.39 -15.83 34.23
C PRO A 280 -10.35 -16.62 33.48
N SER A 281 -9.12 -16.11 33.47
CA SER A 281 -7.93 -16.63 32.79
C SER A 281 -7.58 -18.09 33.12
N ARG A 282 -8.33 -18.74 34.02
CA ARG A 282 -8.30 -20.18 34.29
C ARG A 282 -8.95 -21.02 33.18
N ALA A 283 -10.07 -20.59 32.60
CA ALA A 283 -10.73 -21.32 31.51
C ALA A 283 -9.90 -21.33 30.22
N ILE A 284 -9.13 -20.26 29.97
CA ILE A 284 -8.23 -20.13 28.81
C ILE A 284 -7.03 -21.10 28.93
N ARG A 285 -6.57 -21.43 30.15
CA ARG A 285 -5.51 -22.44 30.37
C ARG A 285 -5.99 -23.88 30.23
N GLU A 286 -7.27 -24.15 30.45
CA GLU A 286 -7.84 -25.50 30.26
C GLU A 286 -8.15 -25.81 28.80
N MET A 287 -8.62 -24.83 28.03
CA MET A 287 -8.87 -25.01 26.59
C MET A 287 -7.59 -25.31 25.81
N GLY A 288 -6.44 -24.75 26.23
CA GLY A 288 -5.12 -25.06 25.66
C GLY A 288 -4.65 -26.50 25.93
N ARG A 289 -5.05 -27.11 27.05
CA ARG A 289 -4.76 -28.52 27.34
C ARG A 289 -5.63 -29.46 26.51
N ILE A 290 -6.89 -29.10 26.26
CA ILE A 290 -7.80 -29.89 25.42
C ILE A 290 -7.35 -29.85 23.95
N GLN A 291 -6.90 -28.69 23.45
CA GLN A 291 -6.40 -28.55 22.07
C GLN A 291 -5.04 -29.24 21.86
N ALA A 292 -4.16 -29.25 22.86
CA ALA A 292 -2.91 -30.02 22.84
C ALA A 292 -3.16 -31.54 22.92
N GLY A 293 -4.17 -31.98 23.68
CA GLY A 293 -4.59 -33.39 23.73
C GLY A 293 -5.21 -33.86 22.40
N TRP A 294 -6.01 -33.02 21.75
CA TRP A 294 -6.62 -33.35 20.45
C TRP A 294 -5.61 -33.47 19.30
N ARG A 295 -4.47 -32.76 19.38
CA ARG A 295 -3.41 -32.86 18.35
C ARG A 295 -2.53 -34.10 18.49
N LYS A 296 -2.56 -34.79 19.64
CA LYS A 296 -1.86 -36.08 19.84
C LYS A 296 -2.74 -37.31 19.56
N GLY A 297 -4.04 -37.15 19.35
CA GLY A 297 -5.00 -38.26 19.16
C GLY A 297 -5.38 -38.61 17.72
N LYS A 298 -4.68 -38.07 16.70
CA LYS A 298 -4.94 -38.43 15.29
C LYS A 298 -3.64 -38.76 14.56
N THR A 299 -3.12 -39.93 14.88
CA THR A 299 -2.26 -40.73 14.00
C THR A 299 -2.93 -42.08 13.91
N PRO A 300 -3.50 -42.47 12.75
CA PRO A 300 -3.89 -43.85 12.52
C PRO A 300 -2.61 -44.67 12.34
N GLU A 301 -2.37 -45.53 13.30
CA GLU A 301 -1.56 -46.74 13.16
C GLU A 301 -2.32 -47.69 12.21
N ALA A 302 -1.68 -48.12 11.13
CA ALA A 302 -2.16 -49.22 10.28
C ALA A 302 -0.98 -49.84 9.51
N ASP A 303 -0.52 -50.96 10.05
CA ASP A 303 -0.23 -52.24 9.38
C ASP A 303 0.74 -52.30 8.20
N THR A 304 1.94 -52.80 8.50
CA THR A 304 2.72 -53.69 7.63
C THR A 304 1.92 -54.94 7.25
N PRO A 305 2.13 -55.45 6.03
CA PRO A 305 2.45 -56.86 5.92
C PRO A 305 3.72 -57.11 5.13
N ASP A 306 4.49 -58.03 5.71
CA ASP A 306 5.66 -58.73 5.20
C ASP A 306 5.29 -59.57 3.96
N ASN A 307 6.05 -59.45 2.87
CA ASN A 307 6.35 -60.64 2.07
C ASN A 307 7.60 -60.47 1.19
N SER A 308 8.39 -61.54 1.26
CA SER A 308 9.68 -61.83 0.64
C SER A 308 9.77 -61.67 -0.88
N GLY A 309 10.98 -61.34 -1.36
CA GLY A 309 11.32 -61.53 -2.77
C GLY A 309 12.64 -60.90 -3.24
N THR A 310 13.76 -61.56 -2.92
CA THR A 310 14.96 -61.71 -3.79
C THR A 310 15.84 -60.49 -4.13
N VAL A 311 17.04 -60.47 -3.54
CA VAL A 311 18.27 -59.76 -3.94
C VAL A 311 18.93 -60.53 -5.11
N PRO A 312 19.59 -59.90 -6.12
CA PRO A 312 21.01 -59.59 -5.99
C PRO A 312 21.55 -58.31 -6.64
N ASN A 313 22.36 -57.61 -5.83
CA ASN A 313 23.76 -57.24 -6.10
C ASN A 313 24.08 -56.08 -7.06
N ARG A 314 24.59 -54.97 -6.49
CA ARG A 314 25.80 -54.31 -7.02
C ARG A 314 26.52 -53.47 -5.96
N SER A 315 27.58 -54.06 -5.44
CA SER A 315 28.86 -53.48 -4.99
C SER A 315 29.15 -51.99 -5.32
N GLY A 316 29.65 -51.24 -4.33
CA GLY A 316 30.58 -50.13 -4.56
C GLY A 316 30.45 -48.91 -3.63
N LEU A 317 31.01 -49.00 -2.42
CA LEU A 317 31.58 -47.87 -1.65
C LEU A 317 33.10 -48.15 -1.52
N PRO A 318 33.96 -47.11 -1.47
CA PRO A 318 34.36 -46.57 -0.16
C PRO A 318 34.48 -45.02 -0.16
N GLU A 319 33.95 -44.36 0.87
CA GLU A 319 34.66 -43.78 2.04
C GLU A 319 35.00 -42.28 1.88
N GLU A 320 34.50 -41.52 2.86
CA GLU A 320 34.90 -40.14 3.18
C GLU A 320 36.39 -40.04 3.52
N PRO A 321 36.93 -38.81 3.46
CA PRO A 321 37.89 -38.38 4.47
C PRO A 321 37.35 -37.19 5.29
N GLY A 322 37.39 -37.38 6.61
CA GLY A 322 37.10 -36.37 7.63
C GLY A 322 38.19 -35.29 7.77
N PRO A 323 38.08 -34.43 8.80
CA PRO A 323 38.71 -33.12 8.87
C PRO A 323 40.18 -33.18 9.28
N VAL A 324 41.00 -32.32 8.65
CA VAL A 324 42.42 -32.13 8.97
C VAL A 324 42.56 -31.37 10.29
N GLN A 325 43.24 -31.99 11.25
CA GLN A 325 43.77 -31.38 12.47
C GLN A 325 45.22 -30.93 12.24
N ASP A 326 45.55 -29.75 12.77
CA ASP A 326 46.92 -29.26 12.97
C ASP A 326 47.74 -30.17 13.91
N PRO A 327 49.08 -30.14 13.79
CA PRO A 327 49.95 -30.40 14.93
C PRO A 327 50.91 -29.22 15.24
N HIS A 328 50.72 -28.69 16.46
CA HIS A 328 51.72 -28.52 17.53
C HIS A 328 52.95 -27.56 17.42
N LEU A 329 52.97 -26.61 18.38
CA LEU A 329 54.02 -26.32 19.41
C LEU A 329 55.41 -25.83 18.93
N ASP A 330 56.08 -24.80 19.47
CA ASP A 330 55.92 -23.95 20.69
C ASP A 330 57.02 -22.83 20.63
N PRO A 331 57.41 -22.10 21.70
CA PRO A 331 56.98 -20.74 22.05
C PRO A 331 58.13 -19.69 22.05
N SER A 332 57.82 -18.38 22.15
CA SER A 332 58.65 -17.36 22.86
C SER A 332 58.08 -15.93 22.82
N GLY A 333 57.95 -15.32 24.01
CA GLY A 333 58.16 -13.89 24.28
C GLY A 333 57.01 -12.93 23.93
N SER A 334 56.14 -12.53 24.88
CA SER A 334 56.33 -11.48 25.92
C SER A 334 56.03 -10.03 25.48
N GLY A 335 55.07 -9.40 26.16
CA GLY A 335 54.81 -7.94 26.21
C GLY A 335 53.47 -7.55 25.56
N VAL A 336 52.34 -7.35 26.26
CA VAL A 336 52.02 -6.20 27.15
C VAL A 336 52.53 -4.89 26.52
N SER A 337 51.70 -4.01 25.96
CA SER A 337 50.88 -3.05 26.71
C SER A 337 49.88 -2.32 25.80
N ASN A 338 48.67 -2.08 26.31
CA ASN A 338 47.69 -1.06 25.89
C ASN A 338 48.27 0.37 25.99
N PRO A 339 47.72 1.40 25.29
CA PRO A 339 46.31 1.85 25.39
C PRO A 339 45.50 1.85 24.10
#